data_AF-A0A4Q3WCE4-F1
#
_entry.id   AF-A0A4Q3WCE4-F1
#
_cell.length_a   1.000
_cell.length_b   1.000
_cell.length_c   1.000
_cell.angle_alpha   90.00
_cell.angle_beta   90.00
_cell.angle_gamma   90.00
#
_symmetry.space_group_name_H-M   'P 1'
#
loop_
_entity.id
_entity.type
_entity.pdbx_description
1 polymer ?
#
loop_
_entity_poly.entity_id
_entity_poly.type
_entity_poly.pdbx_seq_one_letter_code
_entity_poly.pdbx_strand_id
1 'polypeptide(L)'
;MVHPFNGVDDPRVPGAAVPAVVKWMNDELDEPSKSLATKYEHLPLTAASGTAHERTVGELRTLKADALGNTVNFASLTACKGTPDEWKFGECQAVKHLLHTFSILDVAHYPATFHGNGAHATIMKGDTSLEVIAVLGASHEDCDKHVLNCLPAHRGLLVVVSRDEDNTPWDPRFKSIYDQVPDERSSEAMFTQPTSAIIRVGYHDVLDAYRNAANQAELKDALDAKLS
;
A
#
# COMPACT_ATOMS: atom_id res chain seq x y z
N MET A 1 14.50 26.24 -13.99
CA MET A 1 13.47 27.15 -13.41
C MET A 1 12.76 27.81 -14.58
N VAL A 2 11.50 27.47 -14.83
CA VAL A 2 10.72 28.05 -15.94
C VAL A 2 9.93 29.23 -15.35
N HIS A 3 10.21 30.44 -15.84
CA HIS A 3 9.53 31.66 -15.41
C HIS A 3 8.35 31.99 -16.33
N PRO A 4 7.26 32.58 -15.82
CA PRO A 4 6.13 33.01 -16.62
C PRO A 4 6.54 34.08 -17.63
N PHE A 5 6.16 33.89 -18.89
CA PHE A 5 6.34 34.88 -19.94
C PHE A 5 5.32 36.02 -19.69
N ASN A 6 5.82 37.20 -19.29
CA ASN A 6 5.09 38.47 -19.13
C ASN A 6 4.49 38.84 -17.76
N GLY A 7 4.74 38.10 -16.67
CA GLY A 7 4.34 38.54 -15.32
C GLY A 7 2.82 38.70 -15.10
N VAL A 8 2.00 38.16 -16.01
CA VAL A 8 0.57 37.98 -15.79
C VAL A 8 0.43 36.65 -15.05
N ASP A 9 -0.22 36.67 -13.88
CA ASP A 9 -0.65 35.45 -13.19
C ASP A 9 -1.58 34.69 -14.15
N ASP A 10 -1.03 33.70 -14.84
CA ASP A 10 -1.82 32.73 -15.57
C ASP A 10 -2.37 31.76 -14.52
N PRO A 11 -3.70 31.70 -14.30
CA PRO A 11 -4.30 30.79 -13.33
C PRO A 11 -4.07 29.31 -13.68
N ARG A 12 -3.50 29.00 -14.85
CA ARG A 12 -3.08 27.66 -15.28
C ARG A 12 -1.63 27.35 -14.93
N VAL A 13 -0.83 28.34 -14.57
CA VAL A 13 0.56 28.17 -14.14
C VAL A 13 0.57 28.05 -12.61
N PRO A 14 1.12 26.95 -12.04
CA PRO A 14 1.22 26.83 -10.60
C PRO A 14 1.94 28.04 -10.00
N GLY A 15 1.36 28.64 -8.96
CA GLY A 15 1.94 29.81 -8.27
C GLY A 15 3.29 29.53 -7.57
N ALA A 16 3.74 28.28 -7.55
CA ALA A 16 5.03 27.84 -7.06
C ALA A 16 5.50 26.57 -7.81
N ALA A 17 6.77 26.22 -7.69
CA ALA A 17 7.29 24.97 -8.23
C ALA A 17 6.57 23.76 -7.60
N VAL A 18 5.96 22.91 -8.43
CA VAL A 18 5.32 21.67 -8.00
C VAL A 18 6.41 20.62 -7.72
N PRO A 19 6.45 19.99 -6.53
CA PRO A 19 7.41 18.93 -6.26
C PRO A 19 7.29 17.77 -7.26
N ALA A 20 8.42 17.24 -7.74
CA ALA A 20 8.46 16.19 -8.76
C ALA A 20 7.64 14.95 -8.35
N VAL A 21 7.69 14.56 -7.07
CA VAL A 21 6.91 13.44 -6.51
C VAL A 21 5.40 13.64 -6.60
N VAL A 22 4.90 14.88 -6.45
CA VAL A 22 3.47 15.18 -6.55
C VAL A 22 3.02 15.01 -7.99
N LYS A 23 3.82 15.52 -8.93
CA LYS A 23 3.54 15.34 -10.36
C LYS A 23 3.57 13.87 -10.74
N TRP A 24 4.64 13.17 -10.42
CA TRP A 24 4.81 11.76 -10.74
C TRP A 24 3.67 10.92 -10.14
N MET A 25 3.33 11.12 -8.87
CA MET A 25 2.21 10.39 -8.26
C MET A 25 0.90 10.69 -8.98
N ASN A 26 0.59 11.95 -9.33
CA ASN A 26 -0.64 12.27 -10.05
C ASN A 26 -0.70 11.61 -11.44
N ASP A 27 0.40 11.62 -12.20
CA ASP A 27 0.48 10.91 -13.49
C ASP A 27 0.19 9.41 -13.29
N GLU A 28 0.70 8.84 -12.21
CA GLU A 28 0.48 7.43 -11.86
C GLU A 28 -0.94 7.15 -11.34
N LEU A 29 -1.58 8.08 -10.63
CA LEU A 29 -2.95 7.95 -10.12
C LEU A 29 -4.01 8.18 -11.22
N ASP A 30 -3.66 8.91 -12.28
CA ASP A 30 -4.55 9.16 -13.42
C ASP A 30 -4.64 7.99 -14.39
N GLU A 31 -3.75 6.98 -14.27
CA GLU A 31 -3.68 5.82 -15.14
C GLU A 31 -4.82 4.81 -14.85
N PRO A 32 -5.87 4.73 -15.70
CA PRO A 32 -7.06 3.93 -15.40
C PRO A 32 -6.78 2.42 -15.35
N SER A 33 -5.71 1.95 -16.02
CA SER A 33 -5.31 0.55 -16.01
C SER A 33 -4.77 0.05 -14.66
N LYS A 34 -4.64 0.94 -13.67
CA LYS A 34 -4.30 0.59 -12.27
C LYS A 34 -5.51 0.38 -11.37
N SER A 35 -6.72 0.58 -11.87
CA SER A 35 -7.92 0.18 -11.17
C SER A 35 -8.19 -1.31 -11.31
N LEU A 36 -8.59 -1.96 -10.21
CA LEU A 36 -9.08 -3.34 -10.24
C LEU A 36 -10.37 -3.47 -11.06
N ALA A 37 -11.20 -2.42 -11.10
CA ALA A 37 -12.42 -2.41 -11.88
C ALA A 37 -12.14 -2.53 -13.37
N THR A 38 -11.13 -1.80 -13.88
CA THR A 38 -10.66 -1.89 -15.27
C THR A 38 -10.04 -3.26 -15.57
N LYS A 39 -9.32 -3.86 -14.61
CA LYS A 39 -8.63 -5.14 -14.83
C LYS A 39 -9.58 -6.34 -14.78
N TYR A 40 -10.63 -6.27 -13.96
CA TYR A 40 -11.52 -7.39 -13.67
C TYR A 40 -12.99 -7.04 -13.85
N GLU A 41 -13.32 -6.46 -15.01
CA GLU A 41 -14.65 -5.88 -15.30
C GLU A 41 -15.83 -6.84 -15.06
N HIS A 42 -15.61 -8.14 -15.18
CA HIS A 42 -16.64 -9.18 -15.06
C HIS A 42 -16.86 -9.72 -13.63
N LEU A 43 -16.08 -9.28 -12.64
CA LEU A 43 -16.24 -9.79 -11.27
C LEU A 43 -17.44 -9.14 -10.54
N PRO A 44 -18.04 -9.83 -9.55
CA PRO A 44 -19.19 -9.29 -8.80
C PRO A 44 -18.91 -7.95 -8.11
N LEU A 45 -17.66 -7.73 -7.70
CA LEU A 45 -17.24 -6.57 -6.91
C LEU A 45 -16.66 -5.42 -7.75
N THR A 46 -16.74 -5.46 -9.08
CA THR A 46 -16.17 -4.44 -9.99
C THR A 46 -16.62 -3.01 -9.67
N ALA A 47 -17.93 -2.79 -9.51
CA ALA A 47 -18.45 -1.45 -9.23
C ALA A 47 -17.94 -0.92 -7.88
N ALA A 48 -17.95 -1.78 -6.85
CA ALA A 48 -17.47 -1.44 -5.52
C ALA A 48 -15.96 -1.13 -5.53
N SER A 49 -15.15 -1.92 -6.25
CA SER A 49 -13.71 -1.69 -6.37
C SER A 49 -13.39 -0.43 -7.17
N GLY A 50 -14.23 -0.05 -8.15
CA GLY A 50 -14.13 1.24 -8.84
C GLY A 50 -14.31 2.42 -7.89
N THR A 51 -15.39 2.42 -7.08
CA THR A 51 -15.62 3.47 -6.07
C THR A 51 -14.54 3.50 -4.99
N ALA A 52 -14.04 2.34 -4.55
CA ALA A 52 -12.94 2.26 -3.59
C ALA A 52 -11.62 2.80 -4.17
N HIS A 53 -11.35 2.54 -5.44
CA HIS A 53 -10.20 3.07 -6.15
C HIS A 53 -10.25 4.60 -6.22
N GLU A 54 -11.39 5.19 -6.60
CA GLU A 54 -11.57 6.64 -6.65
C GLU A 54 -11.35 7.30 -5.28
N ARG A 55 -11.86 6.69 -4.20
CA ARG A 55 -11.62 7.16 -2.83
C ARG A 55 -10.15 7.10 -2.45
N THR A 56 -9.49 5.97 -2.72
CA THR A 56 -8.05 5.78 -2.48
C THR A 56 -7.21 6.83 -3.23
N VAL A 57 -7.51 7.05 -4.52
CA VAL A 57 -6.86 8.09 -5.34
C VAL A 57 -7.10 9.48 -4.74
N GLY A 58 -8.34 9.77 -4.33
CA GLY A 58 -8.71 11.02 -3.68
C GLY A 58 -7.88 11.29 -2.42
N GLU A 59 -7.76 10.31 -1.52
CA GLU A 59 -6.99 10.44 -0.29
C GLU A 59 -5.49 10.59 -0.54
N LEU A 60 -4.90 9.80 -1.44
CA LEU A 60 -3.49 9.91 -1.81
C LEU A 60 -3.16 11.30 -2.37
N ARG A 61 -4.05 11.90 -3.17
CA ARG A 61 -3.86 13.27 -3.70
C ARG A 61 -3.85 14.36 -2.62
N THR A 62 -4.40 14.10 -1.44
CA THR A 62 -4.37 15.07 -0.32
C THR A 62 -3.05 15.05 0.45
N LEU A 63 -2.21 14.03 0.23
CA LEU A 63 -0.94 13.91 0.92
C LEU A 63 0.05 14.99 0.48
N LYS A 64 0.89 15.41 1.42
CA LYS A 64 2.02 16.30 1.14
C LYS A 64 3.13 15.54 0.40
N ALA A 65 4.00 16.29 -0.27
CA ALA A 65 5.06 15.74 -1.10
C ALA A 65 6.00 14.75 -0.36
N ASP A 66 6.34 15.04 0.89
CA ASP A 66 7.14 14.17 1.76
C ASP A 66 6.42 12.85 2.08
N ALA A 67 5.14 12.92 2.46
CA ALA A 67 4.32 11.74 2.71
C ALA A 67 4.11 10.89 1.44
N LEU A 68 3.97 11.51 0.27
CA LEU A 68 3.92 10.81 -1.02
C LEU A 68 5.25 10.11 -1.33
N GLY A 69 6.37 10.80 -1.10
CA GLY A 69 7.70 10.21 -1.28
C GLY A 69 7.90 8.99 -0.39
N ASN A 70 7.54 9.10 0.89
CA ASN A 70 7.58 7.98 1.82
C ASN A 70 6.65 6.83 1.40
N THR A 71 5.45 7.15 0.92
CA THR A 71 4.50 6.14 0.41
C THR A 71 5.13 5.28 -0.69
N VAL A 72 5.78 5.91 -1.68
CA VAL A 72 6.47 5.19 -2.75
C VAL A 72 7.71 4.47 -2.23
N ASN A 73 8.47 5.07 -1.30
CA ASN A 73 9.63 4.43 -0.66
C ASN A 73 9.26 3.15 0.11
N PHE A 74 8.11 3.13 0.80
CA PHE A 74 7.62 1.92 1.45
C PHE A 74 7.14 0.88 0.42
N ALA A 75 6.54 1.33 -0.69
CA ALA A 75 5.98 0.44 -1.70
C ALA A 75 7.05 -0.23 -2.59
N SER A 76 8.17 0.46 -2.86
CA SER A 76 9.21 0.04 -3.80
C SER A 76 10.60 -0.04 -3.16
N LEU A 77 11.26 -1.19 -3.32
CA LEU A 77 12.64 -1.42 -2.90
C LEU A 77 13.68 -0.53 -3.61
N THR A 78 13.31 0.05 -4.75
CA THR A 78 14.23 0.86 -5.57
C THR A 78 13.98 2.36 -5.45
N ALA A 79 12.82 2.77 -4.94
CA ALA A 79 12.45 4.18 -4.87
C ALA A 79 13.44 5.02 -4.05
N CYS A 80 13.96 4.47 -2.95
CA CYS A 80 14.94 5.14 -2.09
C CYS A 80 16.33 5.31 -2.73
N LYS A 81 16.59 4.67 -3.87
CA LYS A 81 17.87 4.73 -4.59
C LYS A 81 17.91 5.81 -5.67
N GLY A 82 16.78 6.47 -5.93
CA GLY A 82 16.65 7.48 -6.97
C GLY A 82 15.68 8.59 -6.58
N THR A 83 15.50 9.52 -7.50
CA THR A 83 14.56 10.64 -7.37
C THR A 83 13.27 10.35 -8.14
N PRO A 84 12.17 11.09 -7.86
CA PRO A 84 10.92 10.92 -8.60
C PRO A 84 11.06 11.06 -10.13
N ASP A 85 12.01 11.85 -10.61
CA ASP A 85 12.28 12.00 -12.05
C ASP A 85 12.98 10.77 -12.67
N GLU A 86 13.55 9.90 -11.84
CA GLU A 86 14.28 8.68 -12.24
C GLU A 86 13.45 7.41 -12.02
N TRP A 87 12.34 7.50 -11.30
CA TRP A 87 11.43 6.39 -11.04
C TRP A 87 10.78 5.89 -12.33
N LYS A 88 10.66 4.57 -12.43
CA LYS A 88 10.26 3.87 -13.65
C LYS A 88 9.29 2.74 -13.31
N PHE A 89 9.30 1.71 -14.15
CA PHE A 89 8.43 0.55 -14.09
C PHE A 89 8.30 -0.06 -12.68
N GLY A 90 9.38 -0.16 -11.90
CA GLY A 90 9.34 -0.72 -10.55
C GLY A 90 8.41 0.07 -9.62
N GLU A 91 8.60 1.39 -9.52
CA GLU A 91 7.75 2.27 -8.73
C GLU A 91 6.31 2.33 -9.27
N CYS A 92 6.14 2.33 -10.60
CA CYS A 92 4.82 2.28 -11.22
C CYS A 92 4.04 1.01 -10.80
N GLN A 93 4.70 -0.16 -10.82
CA GLN A 93 4.09 -1.42 -10.38
C GLN A 93 3.84 -1.45 -8.88
N ALA A 94 4.72 -0.83 -8.08
CA ALA A 94 4.55 -0.72 -6.64
C ALA A 94 3.32 0.14 -6.28
N VAL A 95 3.12 1.28 -6.96
CA VAL A 95 1.91 2.11 -6.79
C VAL A 95 0.67 1.36 -7.24
N LYS A 96 0.74 0.60 -8.34
CA LYS A 96 -0.38 -0.25 -8.77
C LYS A 96 -0.75 -1.29 -7.69
N HIS A 97 0.25 -1.94 -7.09
CA HIS A 97 0.06 -2.89 -5.99
C HIS A 97 -0.59 -2.23 -4.77
N LEU A 98 -0.11 -1.04 -4.39
CA LEU A 98 -0.71 -0.22 -3.34
C LEU A 98 -2.18 0.07 -3.62
N LEU A 99 -2.50 0.61 -4.80
CA LEU A 99 -3.87 0.95 -5.20
C LEU A 99 -4.80 -0.26 -5.16
N HIS A 100 -4.34 -1.40 -5.68
CA HIS A 100 -5.10 -2.63 -5.63
C HIS A 100 -5.36 -3.09 -4.19
N THR A 101 -4.33 -3.10 -3.34
CA THR A 101 -4.42 -3.54 -1.95
C THR A 101 -5.44 -2.71 -1.18
N PHE A 102 -5.32 -1.38 -1.23
CA PHE A 102 -6.22 -0.50 -0.51
C PHE A 102 -7.64 -0.46 -1.09
N SER A 103 -7.79 -0.64 -2.41
CA SER A 103 -9.13 -0.81 -3.00
C SER A 103 -9.80 -2.09 -2.48
N ILE A 104 -9.08 -3.21 -2.34
CA ILE A 104 -9.64 -4.46 -1.82
C ILE A 104 -10.02 -4.32 -0.34
N LEU A 105 -9.14 -3.72 0.47
CA LEU A 105 -9.42 -3.46 1.88
C LEU A 105 -10.67 -2.60 2.06
N ASP A 106 -10.79 -1.55 1.27
CA ASP A 106 -11.93 -0.63 1.35
C ASP A 106 -13.26 -1.28 0.87
N VAL A 107 -13.23 -2.12 -0.17
CA VAL A 107 -14.39 -2.94 -0.57
C VAL A 107 -14.82 -3.88 0.57
N ALA A 108 -13.87 -4.38 1.36
CA ALA A 108 -14.10 -5.20 2.53
C ALA A 108 -14.48 -4.40 3.79
N HIS A 109 -14.78 -3.10 3.65
CA HIS A 109 -15.10 -2.18 4.74
C HIS A 109 -13.97 -1.95 5.74
N TYR A 110 -12.72 -1.99 5.28
CA TYR A 110 -11.56 -1.46 5.98
C TYR A 110 -11.12 -0.13 5.35
N PRO A 111 -11.86 0.97 5.59
CA PRO A 111 -11.46 2.27 5.07
C PRO A 111 -10.08 2.63 5.62
N ALA A 112 -9.21 3.09 4.71
CA ALA A 112 -7.86 3.51 5.05
C ALA A 112 -7.84 4.99 5.39
N THR A 113 -6.93 5.39 6.28
CA THR A 113 -6.55 6.79 6.43
C THR A 113 -5.07 6.90 6.06
N PHE A 114 -4.78 7.46 4.90
CA PHE A 114 -3.41 7.61 4.43
C PHE A 114 -2.66 8.69 5.20
N HIS A 115 -1.41 8.41 5.54
CA HIS A 115 -0.51 9.37 6.20
C HIS A 115 0.91 9.34 5.65
N GLY A 116 1.39 8.24 5.06
CA GLY A 116 2.75 8.14 4.53
C GLY A 116 3.85 8.30 5.59
N ASN A 117 3.51 8.12 6.87
CA ASN A 117 4.40 8.32 8.01
C ASN A 117 4.48 7.01 8.78
N GLY A 118 5.60 6.28 8.69
CA GLY A 118 5.75 4.95 9.32
C GLY A 118 4.96 3.82 8.66
N ALA A 119 3.95 4.12 7.85
CA ALA A 119 3.25 3.18 6.99
C ALA A 119 2.57 3.94 5.84
N HIS A 120 1.88 3.23 4.95
CA HIS A 120 1.04 3.90 3.94
C HIS A 120 -0.19 4.53 4.59
N ALA A 121 -0.91 3.71 5.36
CA ALA A 121 -2.17 4.10 5.98
C ALA A 121 -2.47 3.28 7.24
N THR A 122 -3.47 3.72 7.98
CA THR A 122 -4.07 3.00 9.10
C THR A 122 -5.48 2.52 8.71
N ILE A 123 -5.84 1.30 9.08
CA ILE A 123 -7.20 0.73 8.98
C ILE A 123 -7.71 0.30 10.36
N MET A 124 -9.02 0.21 10.53
CA MET A 124 -9.66 -0.30 11.75
C MET A 124 -10.29 -1.68 11.50
N LYS A 125 -9.90 -2.67 12.29
CA LYS A 125 -10.52 -4.00 12.34
C LYS A 125 -11.23 -4.17 13.68
N GLY A 126 -12.52 -3.84 13.73
CA GLY A 126 -13.23 -3.68 15.00
C GLY A 126 -12.61 -2.53 15.79
N ASP A 127 -12.22 -2.79 17.04
CA ASP A 127 -11.55 -1.81 17.90
C ASP A 127 -10.02 -1.80 17.74
N THR A 128 -9.48 -2.65 16.84
CA THR A 128 -8.04 -2.79 16.63
C THR A 128 -7.56 -1.91 15.47
N SER A 129 -6.61 -1.02 15.75
CA SER A 129 -5.90 -0.22 14.74
C SER A 129 -4.77 -1.03 14.12
N LEU A 130 -4.72 -1.09 12.79
CA LEU A 130 -3.67 -1.77 12.02
C LEU A 130 -3.01 -0.76 11.08
N GLU A 131 -1.70 -0.60 11.15
CA GLU A 131 -0.94 0.06 10.09
C GLU A 131 -0.78 -0.90 8.92
N VAL A 132 -0.79 -0.38 7.68
CA VAL A 132 -0.72 -1.21 6.47
C VAL A 132 0.36 -0.71 5.54
N ILE A 133 1.18 -1.63 5.03
CA ILE A 133 2.16 -1.39 3.97
C ILE A 133 1.93 -2.41 2.84
N ALA A 134 1.79 -1.91 1.62
CA ALA A 134 1.76 -2.71 0.41
C ALA A 134 3.10 -2.62 -0.33
N VAL A 135 3.94 -3.65 -0.28
CA VAL A 135 5.32 -3.60 -0.80
C VAL A 135 5.52 -4.58 -1.96
N LEU A 136 6.24 -4.14 -3.00
CA LEU A 136 6.65 -4.93 -4.16
C LEU A 136 8.16 -5.13 -4.15
N GLY A 137 8.61 -6.39 -4.26
CA GLY A 137 10.02 -6.78 -4.29
C GLY A 137 10.27 -7.99 -5.17
N ALA A 138 11.53 -8.45 -5.23
CA ALA A 138 11.90 -9.66 -5.97
C ALA A 138 11.40 -10.93 -5.28
N SER A 139 11.37 -10.92 -3.95
CA SER A 139 10.82 -11.96 -3.09
C SER A 139 10.04 -11.37 -1.92
N HIS A 140 9.27 -12.22 -1.26
CA HIS A 140 8.58 -11.91 -0.02
C HIS A 140 9.55 -11.54 1.12
N GLU A 141 10.71 -12.18 1.18
CA GLU A 141 11.76 -11.89 2.16
C GLU A 141 12.44 -10.54 1.90
N ASP A 142 12.65 -10.19 0.63
CA ASP A 142 13.17 -8.88 0.25
C ASP A 142 12.18 -7.77 0.62
N CYS A 143 10.88 -8.02 0.43
CA CYS A 143 9.81 -7.14 0.90
C CYS A 143 9.88 -6.93 2.42
N ASP A 144 9.95 -8.02 3.18
CA ASP A 144 9.99 -7.95 4.65
C ASP A 144 11.22 -7.21 5.15
N LYS A 145 12.39 -7.56 4.62
CA LYS A 145 13.66 -6.90 4.95
C LYS A 145 13.61 -5.41 4.64
N HIS A 146 13.04 -5.02 3.50
CA HIS A 146 12.86 -3.62 3.13
C HIS A 146 12.00 -2.88 4.16
N VAL A 147 10.84 -3.42 4.50
CA VAL A 147 9.93 -2.84 5.49
C VAL A 147 10.60 -2.71 6.85
N LEU A 148 11.28 -3.74 7.33
CA LEU A 148 11.98 -3.71 8.63
C LEU A 148 13.10 -2.66 8.65
N ASN A 149 13.83 -2.47 7.55
CA ASN A 149 14.85 -1.42 7.44
C ASN A 149 14.24 -0.01 7.44
N CYS A 150 13.03 0.13 6.90
CA CYS A 150 12.31 1.39 6.88
C CYS A 150 11.60 1.69 8.23
N LEU A 151 11.48 0.70 9.13
CA LEU A 151 10.71 0.80 10.39
C LEU A 151 11.48 0.42 11.67
N PRO A 152 12.60 1.10 12.00
CA PRO A 152 13.36 0.76 13.21
C PRO A 152 12.63 1.04 14.54
N ALA A 153 11.46 1.71 14.54
CA ALA A 153 10.75 2.10 15.76
C ALA A 153 9.21 2.02 15.67
N HIS A 154 8.66 1.17 14.79
CA HIS A 154 7.21 1.00 14.68
C HIS A 154 6.61 0.53 16.03
N ARG A 155 5.51 1.17 16.43
CA ARG A 155 4.75 0.84 17.64
C ARG A 155 3.31 0.54 17.24
N GLY A 156 2.93 -0.73 17.30
CA GLY A 156 1.57 -1.17 16.99
C GLY A 156 1.55 -2.43 16.15
N LEU A 157 0.36 -2.76 15.65
CA LEU A 157 0.17 -3.88 14.73
C LEU A 157 0.36 -3.39 13.30
N LEU A 158 1.24 -4.06 12.56
CA LEU A 158 1.56 -3.77 11.17
C LEU A 158 1.13 -4.92 10.27
N VAL A 159 0.40 -4.63 9.21
CA VAL A 159 0.09 -5.55 8.12
C VAL A 159 1.01 -5.25 6.94
N VAL A 160 1.83 -6.23 6.59
CA VAL A 160 2.66 -6.18 5.38
C VAL A 160 1.99 -7.03 4.30
N VAL A 161 1.45 -6.37 3.29
CA VAL A 161 0.93 -7.00 2.07
C VAL A 161 2.04 -6.98 1.03
N SER A 162 2.77 -8.08 0.93
CA SER A 162 3.92 -8.19 0.05
C SER A 162 3.54 -8.82 -1.29
N ARG A 163 4.21 -8.40 -2.34
CA ARG A 163 4.09 -8.96 -3.68
C ARG A 163 5.51 -9.20 -4.19
N ASP A 164 5.82 -10.44 -4.54
CA ASP A 164 7.02 -10.78 -5.29
C ASP A 164 6.77 -10.66 -6.82
N GLU A 165 7.80 -10.91 -7.63
CA GLU A 165 7.70 -10.80 -9.09
C GLU A 165 6.67 -11.76 -9.68
N ASP A 166 6.58 -12.97 -9.13
CA ASP A 166 5.70 -14.04 -9.60
C ASP A 166 4.29 -14.00 -8.96
N ASN A 167 4.06 -13.08 -8.02
CA ASN A 167 2.85 -12.99 -7.20
C ASN A 167 2.49 -14.34 -6.55
N THR A 168 3.47 -14.95 -5.88
CA THR A 168 3.30 -16.20 -5.14
C THR A 168 2.58 -15.98 -3.80
N PRO A 169 2.03 -17.04 -3.17
CA PRO A 169 1.54 -16.96 -1.81
C PRO A 169 2.69 -16.76 -0.80
N TRP A 170 2.40 -16.08 0.31
CA TRP A 170 3.39 -15.97 1.39
C TRP A 170 3.63 -17.33 2.05
N ASP A 171 4.88 -17.81 2.05
CA ASP A 171 5.25 -19.05 2.74
C ASP A 171 5.52 -18.80 4.23
N PRO A 172 4.77 -19.44 5.16
CA PRO A 172 5.03 -19.33 6.59
C PRO A 172 6.44 -19.76 7.01
N ARG A 173 7.14 -20.57 6.21
CA ARG A 173 8.53 -21.00 6.48
C ARG A 173 9.54 -19.86 6.40
N PHE A 174 9.19 -18.74 5.78
CA PHE A 174 10.01 -17.52 5.76
C PHE A 174 9.94 -16.72 7.06
N LYS A 175 9.07 -17.11 8.00
CA LYS A 175 9.11 -16.57 9.37
C LYS A 175 10.45 -16.91 10.01
N SER A 176 11.09 -15.91 10.61
CA SER A 176 12.35 -16.10 11.31
C SER A 176 12.20 -17.19 12.38
N ILE A 177 13.27 -17.93 12.69
CA ILE A 177 13.25 -18.91 13.81
C ILE A 177 12.83 -18.26 15.15
N TYR A 178 12.99 -16.95 15.28
CA TYR A 178 12.53 -16.16 16.44
C TYR A 178 11.03 -15.84 16.42
N ASP A 179 10.37 -15.96 15.26
CA ASP A 179 8.91 -15.81 15.06
C ASP A 179 8.17 -17.16 15.20
N GLN A 180 8.88 -18.27 15.43
CA GLN A 180 8.32 -19.63 15.49
C GLN A 180 7.79 -20.01 16.88
N VAL A 181 7.96 -19.16 17.89
CA VAL A 181 7.36 -19.39 19.21
C VAL A 181 5.89 -18.99 19.14
N PRO A 182 4.94 -19.92 19.34
CA PRO A 182 3.52 -19.62 19.29
C PRO A 182 3.12 -18.96 20.61
N ASP A 183 3.48 -17.68 20.79
CA ASP A 183 2.80 -16.85 21.79
C ASP A 183 1.70 -16.05 21.11
N GLU A 184 0.62 -15.82 21.86
CA GLU A 184 -0.53 -15.02 21.44
C GLU A 184 -0.04 -13.69 20.88
N ARG A 185 -0.52 -13.30 19.69
CA ARG A 185 -0.12 -12.04 19.05
C ARG A 185 -0.32 -10.90 20.04
N SER A 186 0.77 -10.26 20.41
CA SER A 186 0.73 -9.10 21.30
C SER A 186 0.29 -7.88 20.49
N SER A 187 -0.58 -7.05 21.07
CA SER A 187 -0.97 -5.74 20.50
C SER A 187 0.20 -4.75 20.45
N GLU A 188 1.29 -5.04 21.18
CA GLU A 188 2.53 -4.29 21.16
C GLU A 188 3.71 -5.19 20.81
N ALA A 189 4.69 -4.64 20.08
CA ALA A 189 5.95 -5.32 19.82
C ALA A 189 6.64 -5.69 21.15
N MET A 190 6.88 -6.98 21.37
CA MET A 190 7.57 -7.41 22.58
C MET A 190 9.04 -6.98 22.50
N PHE A 191 9.61 -6.52 23.61
CA PHE A 191 11.03 -6.14 23.67
C PHE A 191 11.96 -7.26 23.19
N THR A 192 11.59 -8.52 23.41
CA THR A 192 12.33 -9.72 23.01
C THR A 192 11.98 -10.22 21.60
N GLN A 193 10.89 -9.74 20.98
CA GLN A 193 10.40 -10.13 19.66
C GLN A 193 9.73 -8.93 18.97
N PRO A 194 10.51 -8.01 18.36
CA PRO A 194 9.96 -6.79 17.75
C PRO A 194 9.01 -7.06 16.57
N THR A 195 9.06 -8.27 16.00
CA THR A 195 8.23 -8.76 14.90
C THR A 195 6.91 -9.39 15.34
N SER A 196 6.66 -9.55 16.64
CA SER A 196 5.44 -10.20 17.17
C SER A 196 4.16 -9.46 16.80
N ALA A 197 4.26 -8.18 16.45
CA ALA A 197 3.16 -7.33 16.04
C ALA A 197 3.02 -7.18 14.50
N ILE A 198 3.74 -7.99 13.71
CA ILE A 198 3.70 -7.92 12.24
C ILE A 198 2.91 -9.09 11.65
N ILE A 199 1.83 -8.76 10.94
CA ILE A 199 1.01 -9.67 10.15
C ILE A 199 1.52 -9.64 8.71
N ARG A 200 1.95 -10.78 8.19
CA ARG A 200 2.49 -10.90 6.83
C ARG A 200 1.50 -11.63 5.94
N VAL A 201 1.12 -11.01 4.84
CA VAL A 201 0.16 -11.53 3.87
C VAL A 201 0.72 -11.36 2.47
N GLY A 202 0.56 -12.38 1.62
CA GLY A 202 0.87 -12.27 0.21
C GLY A 202 -0.25 -11.54 -0.53
N TYR A 203 0.09 -10.66 -1.46
CA TYR A 203 -0.90 -10.00 -2.32
C TYR A 203 -1.72 -11.01 -3.12
N HIS A 204 -1.14 -12.17 -3.46
CA HIS A 204 -1.85 -13.29 -4.05
C HIS A 204 -3.09 -13.67 -3.24
N ASP A 205 -2.96 -13.87 -1.93
CA ASP A 205 -4.06 -14.24 -1.04
C ASP A 205 -5.15 -13.15 -0.98
N VAL A 206 -4.73 -11.88 -0.92
CA VAL A 206 -5.65 -10.73 -0.88
C VAL A 206 -6.43 -10.62 -2.20
N LEU A 207 -5.73 -10.80 -3.33
CA LEU A 207 -6.33 -10.74 -4.66
C LEU A 207 -7.26 -11.93 -4.92
N ASP A 208 -6.91 -13.13 -4.45
CA ASP A 208 -7.77 -14.30 -4.60
C ASP A 208 -9.01 -14.23 -3.73
N ALA A 209 -8.92 -13.65 -2.52
CA ALA A 209 -10.10 -13.32 -1.72
C ALA A 209 -11.05 -12.39 -2.51
N TYR A 210 -10.51 -11.34 -3.14
CA TYR A 210 -11.30 -10.43 -3.99
C TYR A 210 -11.94 -11.13 -5.19
N ARG A 211 -11.19 -12.01 -5.88
CA ARG A 211 -11.67 -12.71 -7.09
C ARG A 211 -12.77 -13.72 -6.80
N ASN A 212 -12.71 -14.38 -5.64
CA ASN A 212 -13.61 -15.47 -5.29
C ASN A 212 -14.85 -15.01 -4.50
N ALA A 213 -14.84 -13.80 -3.94
CA ALA A 213 -15.97 -13.26 -3.19
C ALA A 213 -17.14 -12.85 -4.11
N ALA A 214 -18.35 -13.31 -3.78
CA ALA A 214 -19.56 -12.91 -4.50
C ALA A 214 -20.09 -11.54 -4.05
N ASN A 215 -19.75 -11.11 -2.83
CA ASN A 215 -20.21 -9.86 -2.22
C ASN A 215 -19.19 -9.34 -1.17
N GLN A 216 -19.43 -8.13 -0.66
CA GLN A 216 -18.53 -7.43 0.27
C GLN A 216 -18.37 -8.17 1.61
N ALA A 217 -19.42 -8.85 2.09
CA ALA A 217 -19.38 -9.60 3.34
C ALA A 217 -18.47 -10.84 3.23
N GLU A 218 -18.60 -11.60 2.14
CA GLU A 218 -17.71 -12.75 1.87
C GLU A 218 -16.25 -12.30 1.72
N LEU A 219 -16.00 -11.17 1.05
CA LEU A 219 -14.65 -10.60 0.97
C LEU A 219 -14.12 -10.25 2.36
N LYS A 220 -14.95 -9.58 3.17
CA LYS A 220 -14.59 -9.21 4.53
C LYS A 220 -14.24 -10.44 5.38
N ASP A 221 -15.05 -11.49 5.34
CA ASP A 221 -14.79 -12.74 6.08
C ASP A 221 -13.48 -13.40 5.61
N ALA A 222 -13.23 -13.42 4.30
CA ALA A 222 -12.00 -13.96 3.73
C ALA A 222 -10.75 -13.16 4.16
N LEU A 223 -10.83 -11.82 4.21
CA LEU A 223 -9.73 -10.98 4.68
C LEU A 223 -9.58 -11.03 6.20
N ASP A 224 -10.67 -11.14 6.97
CA ASP A 224 -10.62 -11.33 8.41
C ASP A 224 -9.76 -12.54 8.77
N ALA A 225 -9.89 -13.65 8.05
CA ALA A 225 -9.06 -14.85 8.25
C ALA A 225 -7.57 -14.62 7.96
N LYS A 226 -7.23 -13.70 7.05
CA LYS A 226 -5.83 -13.38 6.67
C LYS A 226 -5.20 -12.32 7.57
N LEU A 227 -6.02 -11.42 8.13
CA LEU A 227 -5.64 -10.33 9.02
C LEU A 227 -5.80 -10.70 10.50
N SER A 228 -6.17 -11.95 10.83
CA SER A 228 -6.22 -12.49 12.19
C SER A 228 -4.95 -13.24 12.52
#